data_AF-A0A950Y3H4-F1
#
_entry.id   AF-A0A950Y3H4-F1
#
_cell.length_a   1.000
_cell.length_b   1.000
_cell.length_c   1.000
_cell.angle_alpha   90.00
_cell.angle_beta   90.00
_cell.angle_gamma   90.00
#
_symmetry.space_group_name_H-M   'P 1'
#
loop_
_entity.id
_entity.type
_entity.pdbx_description
1 polymer ?
#
loop_
_entity_poly.entity_id
_entity_poly.type
_entity_poly.pdbx_seq_one_letter_code
_entity_poly.pdbx_strand_id
1 'polypeptide(L)'
;MPIRIDDPTGSLSTKACKVPGAHVLLGIANTSRTFRIAPVISTDAAGRNHQVIIPFNAAVDLVVFSTFFDLADAGGNPLSKTAATHIPLFVPSGQTPALIRLRVTGGG
;
A
#
# COMPACT_ATOMS: atom_id res chain seq x y z
N MET A 1 11.94 2.63 0.06
CA MET A 1 10.89 3.10 -0.86
C MET A 1 9.69 3.59 -0.07
N PRO A 2 9.27 4.84 -0.30
CA PRO A 2 8.13 5.43 0.37
C PRO A 2 6.81 5.03 -0.32
N ILE A 3 5.76 4.84 0.48
CA ILE A 3 4.40 4.54 0.01
C ILE A 3 3.44 5.46 0.77
N ARG A 4 2.52 6.10 0.07
CA ARG A 4 1.47 6.94 0.63
C ARG A 4 0.12 6.29 0.37
N ILE A 5 -0.70 6.17 1.41
CA ILE A 5 -2.13 5.92 1.27
C ILE A 5 -2.87 7.21 1.62
N ASP A 6 -3.46 7.83 0.62
CA ASP A 6 -4.30 9.01 0.77
C ASP A 6 -5.71 8.62 1.22
N ASP A 7 -6.21 9.27 2.25
CA ASP A 7 -7.52 9.04 2.86
C ASP A 7 -8.33 10.34 2.91
N PRO A 8 -8.76 10.86 1.74
CA PRO A 8 -9.47 12.14 1.69
C PRO A 8 -10.82 12.11 2.40
N THR A 9 -11.38 10.93 2.65
CA THR A 9 -12.66 10.76 3.35
C THR A 9 -12.49 10.50 4.84
N GLY A 10 -11.26 10.34 5.33
CA GLY A 10 -10.96 9.96 6.71
C GLY A 10 -11.35 8.53 7.10
N SER A 11 -11.78 7.68 6.14
CA SER A 11 -12.28 6.33 6.40
C SER A 11 -11.25 5.41 7.08
N LEU A 12 -9.96 5.51 6.72
CA LEU A 12 -8.91 4.74 7.40
C LEU A 12 -8.74 5.20 8.84
N SER A 13 -8.76 6.50 9.09
CA SER A 13 -8.59 7.02 10.46
C SER A 13 -9.77 6.65 11.39
N THR A 14 -10.98 6.59 10.84
CA THR A 14 -12.20 6.34 11.61
C THR A 14 -12.54 4.86 11.75
N LYS A 15 -12.22 4.01 10.77
CA LYS A 15 -12.66 2.60 10.73
C LYS A 15 -11.53 1.59 10.91
N ALA A 16 -10.31 1.90 10.45
CA ALA A 16 -9.26 0.89 10.44
C ALA A 16 -8.92 0.42 11.85
N CYS A 17 -8.80 -0.89 12.02
CA CYS A 17 -8.57 -1.55 13.32
C CYS A 17 -9.67 -1.31 14.38
N LYS A 18 -10.76 -0.63 14.03
CA LYS A 18 -11.91 -0.37 14.91
C LYS A 18 -13.14 -1.18 14.49
N VAL A 19 -13.28 -1.44 13.19
CA VAL A 19 -14.32 -2.30 12.62
C VAL A 19 -13.69 -3.65 12.23
N PRO A 20 -14.31 -4.80 12.59
CA PRO A 20 -13.83 -6.10 12.15
C PRO A 20 -13.67 -6.17 10.63
N GLY A 21 -12.52 -6.65 10.15
CA GLY A 21 -12.23 -6.72 8.71
C GLY A 21 -11.78 -5.39 8.08
N ALA A 22 -11.91 -4.24 8.75
CA ALA A 22 -11.43 -2.95 8.25
C ALA A 22 -9.90 -2.83 8.41
N HIS A 23 -9.17 -3.47 7.49
CA HIS A 23 -7.72 -3.37 7.41
C HIS A 23 -7.26 -3.25 5.95
N VAL A 24 -6.11 -2.61 5.76
CA VAL A 24 -5.36 -2.64 4.51
C VAL A 24 -4.09 -3.42 4.81
N LEU A 25 -3.89 -4.51 4.08
CA LEU A 25 -2.67 -5.29 4.10
C LEU A 25 -1.76 -4.74 2.99
N LEU A 26 -0.60 -4.25 3.41
CA LEU A 26 0.40 -3.65 2.54
C LEU A 26 1.76 -4.24 2.88
N GLY A 27 2.52 -4.68 1.88
CA GLY A 27 3.86 -5.21 2.11
C GLY A 27 4.56 -5.65 0.83
N ILE A 28 5.81 -6.05 0.96
CA ILE A 28 6.62 -6.53 -0.16
C ILE A 28 6.61 -8.06 -0.20
N ALA A 29 6.35 -8.61 -1.37
CA ALA A 29 6.62 -9.99 -1.70
C ALA A 29 7.85 -10.07 -2.63
N ASN A 30 8.69 -11.09 -2.43
CA ASN A 30 9.81 -11.39 -3.32
C ASN A 30 9.68 -12.80 -3.91
N THR A 31 10.58 -13.14 -4.83
CA THR A 31 10.64 -14.46 -5.48
C THR A 31 10.82 -15.63 -4.50
N SER A 32 11.32 -15.37 -3.30
CA SER A 32 11.40 -16.36 -2.21
C SER A 32 10.07 -16.58 -1.47
N ARG A 33 8.95 -16.03 -1.96
CA ARG A 33 7.61 -16.09 -1.35
C ARG A 33 7.55 -15.55 0.07
N THR A 34 8.52 -14.72 0.47
CA THR A 34 8.49 -14.06 1.77
C THR A 34 7.67 -12.78 1.66
N PHE A 35 6.72 -12.61 2.57
CA PHE A 35 5.94 -11.39 2.70
C PHE A 35 6.44 -10.56 3.90
N ARG A 36 6.77 -9.30 3.66
CA ARG A 36 7.17 -8.36 4.71
C ARG A 36 6.21 -7.17 4.72
N ILE A 37 5.53 -7.00 5.85
CA ILE A 37 4.58 -5.89 6.06
C ILE A 37 5.30 -4.55 5.88
N ALA A 38 4.65 -3.60 5.22
CA ALA A 38 5.08 -2.23 5.10
C ALA A 38 4.69 -1.44 6.37
N PRO A 39 5.64 -1.14 7.28
CA PRO A 39 5.32 -0.40 8.50
C PRO A 39 4.81 1.00 8.18
N VAL A 40 3.85 1.47 8.98
CA VAL A 40 3.44 2.88 9.02
C VAL A 40 4.55 3.66 9.72
N ILE A 41 5.08 4.69 9.07
CA ILE A 41 6.12 5.57 9.63
C ILE A 41 5.53 6.89 10.16
N SER A 42 4.41 7.33 9.61
CA SER A 42 3.67 8.49 10.09
C SER A 42 2.23 8.47 9.60
N THR A 43 1.38 9.22 10.30
CA THR A 43 -0.04 9.40 9.99
C THR A 43 -0.37 10.86 10.07
N ASP A 44 -1.23 11.34 9.19
CA ASP A 44 -1.79 12.69 9.22
C ASP A 44 -3.28 12.65 8.89
N ALA A 45 -3.95 13.80 8.91
CA ALA A 45 -5.38 13.89 8.63
C ALA A 45 -5.74 13.46 7.20
N ALA A 46 -4.77 13.46 6.28
CA ALA A 46 -4.97 13.09 4.89
C ALA A 46 -4.56 11.64 4.59
N GLY A 47 -4.15 10.84 5.58
CA GLY A 47 -3.84 9.42 5.40
C GLY A 47 -2.61 8.90 6.15
N ARG A 48 -1.92 7.92 5.53
CA ARG A 48 -0.81 7.18 6.15
C ARG A 48 0.40 7.11 5.23
N ASN A 49 1.57 7.29 5.83
CA ASN A 49 2.85 7.06 5.16
C ASN A 49 3.44 5.74 5.63
N HIS A 50 3.87 4.93 4.67
CA HIS A 50 4.54 3.66 4.89
C HIS A 50 5.93 3.69 4.25
N GLN A 51 6.82 2.86 4.75
CA GLN A 51 8.16 2.71 4.17
C GLN A 51 8.60 1.25 4.17
N VAL A 52 9.15 0.83 3.03
CA VAL A 52 9.70 -0.52 2.85
C VAL A 52 11.14 -0.44 2.38
N ILE A 53 11.94 -1.42 2.80
CA ILE A 53 13.30 -1.62 2.31
C ILE A 53 13.24 -2.69 1.23
N ILE A 54 13.78 -2.36 0.05
CA ILE A 54 13.90 -3.30 -1.06
C ILE A 54 15.35 -3.28 -1.55
N PRO A 55 15.89 -4.42 -2.00
CA PRO A 55 17.21 -4.46 -2.61
C PRO A 55 17.21 -3.71 -3.95
N PHE A 56 18.30 -3.02 -4.24
CA PHE A 56 18.52 -2.45 -5.58
C PHE A 56 18.72 -3.57 -6.61
N ASN A 57 18.40 -3.27 -7.87
CA ASN A 57 18.54 -4.17 -9.02
C ASN A 57 17.81 -5.52 -8.84
N ALA A 58 16.73 -5.55 -8.05
CA ALA A 58 15.93 -6.74 -7.81
C ALA A 58 14.45 -6.44 -8.08
N ALA A 59 13.79 -7.36 -8.79
CA ALA A 59 12.35 -7.30 -8.99
C ALA A 59 11.65 -7.80 -7.72
N VAL A 60 10.75 -6.98 -7.18
CA VAL A 60 9.89 -7.31 -6.04
C VAL A 60 8.49 -6.80 -6.32
N ASP A 61 7.48 -7.35 -5.65
CA ASP A 61 6.10 -6.89 -5.78
C ASP A 61 5.67 -6.17 -4.51
N LEU A 62 5.02 -5.01 -4.67
CA LEU A 62 4.19 -4.42 -3.61
C LEU A 62 2.84 -5.10 -3.68
N VAL A 63 2.52 -5.80 -2.61
CA VAL A 63 1.23 -6.46 -2.43
C VAL A 63 0.32 -5.52 -1.66
N VAL A 64 -0.82 -5.22 -2.25
CA VAL A 64 -1.88 -4.39 -1.67
C VAL A 64 -3.16 -5.21 -1.62
N PHE A 65 -3.78 -5.29 -0.45
CA PHE A 65 -5.05 -6.01 -0.30
C PHE A 65 -5.94 -5.37 0.77
N SER A 66 -7.22 -5.23 0.47
CA SER A 66 -8.26 -4.92 1.45
C SER A 66 -9.58 -5.48 0.97
N THR A 67 -10.31 -6.16 1.86
CA THR A 67 -11.69 -6.59 1.59
C THR A 67 -12.70 -5.51 1.93
N PHE A 68 -12.33 -4.57 2.80
CA PHE A 68 -13.23 -3.56 3.35
C PHE A 68 -13.13 -2.23 2.62
N PHE A 69 -11.92 -1.71 2.45
CA PHE A 69 -11.68 -0.41 1.82
C PHE A 69 -11.62 -0.54 0.30
N ASP A 70 -12.28 0.39 -0.39
CA ASP A 70 -12.07 0.57 -1.82
C ASP A 70 -10.79 1.37 -2.01
N LEU A 71 -9.86 0.78 -2.76
CA LEU A 71 -8.56 1.39 -3.03
C LEU A 71 -8.42 1.66 -4.52
N ALA A 72 -7.70 2.72 -4.86
CA ALA A 72 -7.28 3.02 -6.22
C ALA A 72 -5.78 3.31 -6.27
N ASP A 73 -5.17 3.07 -7.43
CA ASP A 73 -3.80 3.48 -7.72
C ASP A 73 -3.68 5.00 -7.96
N ALA A 74 -2.46 5.47 -8.23
CA ALA A 74 -2.19 6.87 -8.52
C ALA A 74 -2.88 7.38 -9.81
N GLY A 75 -3.23 6.49 -10.74
CA GLY A 75 -3.98 6.80 -11.96
C GLY A 75 -5.50 6.82 -11.76
N GLY A 76 -5.98 6.46 -10.56
CA GLY A 76 -7.41 6.35 -10.26
C GLY A 76 -8.02 5.00 -10.65
N ASN A 77 -7.22 4.00 -11.05
CA ASN A 77 -7.73 2.68 -11.35
C ASN A 77 -8.05 1.93 -10.04
N PRO A 78 -9.24 1.33 -9.91
CA PRO A 78 -9.60 0.60 -8.71
C PRO A 78 -8.76 -0.68 -8.57
N LEU A 79 -8.38 -0.99 -7.33
CA LEU A 79 -7.73 -2.25 -6.95
C LEU A 79 -8.78 -3.32 -6.63
N SER A 80 -8.41 -4.58 -6.83
CA SER A 80 -9.31 -5.69 -6.49
C SER A 80 -9.57 -5.79 -4.99
N LYS A 81 -10.83 -6.04 -4.61
CA LYS A 81 -11.23 -6.38 -3.23
C LYS A 81 -11.22 -7.87 -2.94
N THR A 82 -11.21 -8.70 -3.98
CA THR A 82 -11.31 -10.18 -3.87
C THR A 82 -9.98 -10.89 -4.03
N ALA A 83 -8.97 -10.19 -4.56
CA ALA A 83 -7.61 -10.70 -4.71
C ALA A 83 -6.59 -9.61 -4.37
N ALA A 84 -5.41 -10.03 -3.92
CA ALA A 84 -4.32 -9.09 -3.71
C ALA A 84 -3.86 -8.51 -5.05
N THR A 85 -3.62 -7.20 -5.08
CA THR A 85 -2.99 -6.53 -6.23
C THR A 85 -1.48 -6.58 -6.06
N HIS A 86 -0.77 -7.01 -7.10
CA HIS A 86 0.68 -7.06 -7.16
C HIS A 86 1.18 -5.94 -8.07
N ILE A 87 1.86 -4.95 -7.50
CA ILE A 87 2.46 -3.84 -8.24
C ILE A 87 3.96 -4.14 -8.37
N PRO A 88 4.48 -4.38 -9.59
CA PRO A 88 5.89 -4.70 -9.78
C PRO A 88 6.75 -3.47 -9.49
N LEU A 89 7.86 -3.70 -8.79
CA LEU A 89 8.80 -2.68 -8.37
C LEU A 89 10.20 -3.09 -8.77
N PHE A 90 10.94 -2.13 -9.29
CA PHE A 90 12.35 -2.26 -9.59
C PHE A 90 13.03 -0.91 -9.39
N VAL A 91 14.09 -0.88 -8.59
CA VAL A 91 14.87 0.33 -8.38
C VAL A 91 16.31 0.04 -8.82
N PRO A 92 16.79 0.65 -9.91
CA PRO A 92 18.19 0.54 -10.31
C PRO A 92 19.12 1.11 -9.23
N SER A 93 20.32 0.55 -9.11
CA SER A 93 21.34 1.13 -8.23
C SER A 93 21.66 2.57 -8.62
N GLY A 94 21.85 3.44 -7.62
CA GLY A 94 22.08 4.88 -7.81
C GLY A 94 20.83 5.70 -8.11
N GLN A 95 19.65 5.09 -8.21
CA GLN A 95 18.37 5.79 -8.38
C GLN A 95 17.64 5.98 -7.06
N THR A 96 16.86 7.05 -6.98
CA THR A 96 15.96 7.29 -5.84
C THR A 96 14.64 6.53 -6.08
N PRO A 97 14.16 5.73 -5.12
CA PRO A 97 12.87 5.06 -5.24
C PRO A 97 11.72 6.04 -5.43
N ALA A 98 10.85 5.78 -6.41
CA ALA A 98 9.64 6.55 -6.60
C ALA A 98 8.67 6.40 -5.42
N LEU A 99 7.89 7.45 -5.15
CA LEU A 99 6.77 7.38 -4.21
C LEU A 99 5.61 6.62 -4.86
N ILE A 100 5.20 5.52 -4.25
CA ILE A 100 3.96 4.84 -4.62
C ILE A 100 2.80 5.53 -3.91
N ARG A 101 1.77 5.94 -4.67
CA ARG A 101 0.54 6.51 -4.12
C ARG A 101 -0.63 5.57 -4.35
N LEU A 102 -1.40 5.37 -3.28
CA LEU A 102 -2.68 4.68 -3.25
C LEU A 102 -3.71 5.62 -2.65
N ARG A 103 -4.97 5.46 -3.02
CA ARG A 103 -6.06 6.30 -2.52
C ARG A 103 -7.20 5.46 -2.01
N VAL A 104 -7.74 5.81 -0.86
CA VAL A 104 -9.03 5.31 -0.37
C VAL A 104 -10.14 6.06 -1.11
N THR A 105 -10.97 5.31 -1.81
CA THR A 105 -12.10 5.85 -2.58
C THR A 105 -13.45 5.54 -1.91
N GLY A 106 -13.48 4.60 -0.97
CA GLY A 106 -14.68 4.17 -0.28
C GLY A 106 -14.37 3.12 0.79
N GLY A 107 -15.41 2.63 1.45
CA GLY A 107 -15.26 1.54 2.42
C GLY A 107 -16.58 1.23 3.13
N GLY A 108 -17.02 -0.01 2.98
CA GLY A 108 -18.30 -0.55 3.44
C GLY A 108 -18.58 -1.87 2.75
#